data_AF-A0A7S2TQ38-F1
#
_entry.id   AF-A0A7S2TQ38-F1
#
_cell.length_a   1.000
_cell.length_b   1.000
_cell.length_c   1.000
_cell.angle_alpha   90.00
_cell.angle_beta   90.00
_cell.angle_gamma   90.00
#
_symmetry.space_group_name_H-M   'P 1'
#
loop_
_entity.id
_entity.type
_entity.pdbx_description
1 polymer ?
#
loop_
_entity_poly.entity_id
_entity_poly.type
_entity_poly.pdbx_seq_one_letter_code
_entity_poly.pdbx_strand_id
1 'polypeptide(L)'
;MLNKHGEVDVTIFLGDLNYRVDITDVDQVLSLMKEGDYKMMLEKDQLKKQMSLLPAFKTLEESPITFQPTYKLTPMTNVYDPAGAKKRIPAWCDRILYSAKNKKHLSTLFYTAAALASSDHKPVSALHEVWIGDEEEDV
;
A
#
# COMPACT_ATOMS: atom_id res chain seq x y z
N MET A 1 -0.57 -21.29 -0.03
CA MET A 1 0.64 -21.66 0.72
C MET A 1 1.01 -20.46 1.57
N LEU A 2 0.62 -20.45 2.84
CA LEU A 2 1.04 -19.42 3.79
C LEU A 2 2.23 -20.01 4.54
N ASN A 3 3.31 -19.21 4.67
CA ASN A 3 4.57 -19.61 5.29
C ASN A 3 4.35 -20.46 6.53
N LYS A 4 4.95 -21.66 6.57
CA LYS A 4 5.20 -22.32 7.84
C LYS A 4 6.10 -21.37 8.64
N HIS A 5 5.64 -20.94 9.80
CA HIS A 5 6.39 -20.05 10.69
C HIS A 5 7.82 -20.58 10.88
N GLY A 6 8.83 -19.80 10.48
CA GLY A 6 10.24 -20.03 10.83
C GLY A 6 11.25 -20.19 9.69
N GLU A 7 10.83 -20.38 8.42
CA GLU A 7 11.77 -20.64 7.31
C GLU A 7 12.33 -19.39 6.62
N VAL A 8 11.66 -18.24 6.74
CA VAL A 8 12.02 -17.00 6.04
C VAL A 8 12.17 -15.86 7.04
N ASP A 9 13.33 -15.21 7.06
CA ASP A 9 13.61 -14.11 7.99
C ASP A 9 12.92 -12.81 7.60
N VAL A 10 12.85 -12.52 6.29
CA VAL A 10 12.17 -11.34 5.74
C VAL A 10 11.33 -11.74 4.52
N THR A 11 10.06 -11.38 4.53
CA THR A 11 9.16 -11.53 3.37
C THR A 11 8.78 -10.15 2.86
N ILE A 12 8.91 -9.91 1.56
CA ILE A 12 8.31 -8.76 0.86
C ILE A 12 7.23 -9.29 -0.08
N PHE A 13 6.02 -8.74 0.02
CA PHE A 13 4.88 -9.09 -0.82
C PHE A 13 4.33 -7.83 -1.48
N LEU A 14 4.43 -7.74 -2.81
CA LEU A 14 4.11 -6.52 -3.54
C LEU A 14 3.46 -6.77 -4.89
N GLY A 15 2.74 -5.76 -5.38
CA GLY A 15 2.16 -5.72 -6.72
C GLY A 15 0.86 -4.93 -6.79
N ASP A 16 0.19 -5.02 -7.94
CA ASP A 16 -1.22 -4.61 -8.08
C ASP A 16 -2.11 -5.67 -7.41
N LEU A 17 -2.44 -5.41 -6.14
CA LEU A 17 -3.35 -6.25 -5.35
C LEU A 17 -4.81 -5.96 -5.66
N ASN A 18 -5.08 -4.91 -6.44
CA ASN A 18 -6.38 -4.51 -6.98
C ASN A 18 -7.50 -4.20 -5.96
N TYR A 19 -7.17 -4.09 -4.67
CA TYR A 19 -8.10 -3.62 -3.65
C TYR A 19 -8.53 -2.18 -3.90
N ARG A 20 -9.79 -1.90 -3.57
CA ARG A 20 -10.45 -0.61 -3.80
C ARG A 20 -10.79 0.08 -2.48
N VAL A 21 -11.27 1.31 -2.59
CA VAL A 21 -11.84 2.07 -1.49
C VAL A 21 -13.36 1.92 -1.53
N ASP A 22 -13.97 1.49 -0.42
CA ASP A 22 -15.42 1.31 -0.27
C ASP A 22 -16.12 2.66 -0.02
N ILE A 23 -15.95 3.60 -0.95
CA ILE A 23 -16.68 4.88 -1.00
C ILE A 23 -17.37 4.97 -2.36
N THR A 24 -18.66 5.31 -2.38
CA THR A 24 -19.46 5.41 -3.61
C THR A 24 -19.59 6.84 -4.14
N ASP A 25 -19.41 7.83 -3.26
CA ASP A 25 -19.50 9.24 -3.60
C ASP A 25 -18.17 9.74 -4.18
N VAL A 26 -18.17 10.02 -5.47
CA VAL A 26 -16.99 10.52 -6.20
C VAL A 26 -16.59 11.91 -5.73
N ASP A 27 -17.56 12.80 -5.49
CA ASP A 27 -17.28 14.19 -5.13
C ASP A 27 -16.65 14.26 -3.74
N GLN A 28 -17.12 13.42 -2.82
CA GLN A 28 -16.49 13.23 -1.51
C GLN A 28 -15.03 12.79 -1.65
N VAL A 29 -14.74 11.80 -2.49
CA VAL A 29 -13.37 11.31 -2.69
C VAL A 29 -12.47 12.41 -3.27
N LEU A 30 -12.96 13.15 -4.26
CA LEU A 30 -12.20 14.25 -4.86
C LEU A 30 -11.92 15.38 -3.85
N SER A 31 -12.86 15.69 -2.95
CA SER A 31 -12.64 16.67 -1.88
C SER A 31 -11.56 16.20 -0.90
N LEU A 32 -11.67 14.95 -0.40
CA LEU A 32 -10.69 14.36 0.51
C LEU A 32 -9.28 14.33 -0.11
N MET A 33 -9.19 13.98 -1.38
CA MET A 33 -7.92 13.98 -2.11
C MET A 33 -7.31 15.37 -2.26
N LYS A 34 -8.14 16.38 -2.51
CA LYS A 34 -7.72 17.78 -2.62
C LYS A 34 -7.23 18.36 -1.28
N GLU A 35 -7.84 17.93 -0.18
CA GLU A 35 -7.46 18.31 1.19
C GLU A 35 -6.23 17.55 1.70
N GLY A 36 -5.83 16.47 1.02
CA GLY A 36 -4.76 15.58 1.47
C GLY A 36 -5.17 14.70 2.66
N ASP A 37 -6.47 14.66 2.99
CA ASP A 37 -7.00 13.80 4.06
C ASP A 37 -7.28 12.39 3.51
N TYR A 38 -6.21 11.61 3.37
CA TYR A 38 -6.31 10.22 2.97
C TYR A 38 -6.79 9.32 4.11
N LYS A 39 -6.83 9.79 5.37
CA LYS A 39 -7.16 8.94 6.51
C LYS A 39 -8.56 8.37 6.39
N MET A 40 -9.54 9.22 6.07
CA MET A 40 -10.93 8.80 5.90
C MET A 40 -11.10 7.81 4.73
N MET A 41 -10.32 7.98 3.65
CA MET A 41 -10.30 7.02 2.54
C MET A 41 -9.65 5.69 2.95
N LEU A 42 -8.55 5.71 3.70
CA LEU A 42 -7.82 4.53 4.15
C LEU A 42 -8.63 3.72 5.19
N GLU A 43 -9.50 4.35 5.97
CA GLU A 43 -10.47 3.66 6.84
C GLU A 43 -11.49 2.82 6.04
N LYS A 44 -11.66 3.14 4.75
CA LYS A 44 -12.52 2.42 3.80
C LYS A 44 -11.72 1.59 2.80
N ASP A 45 -10.40 1.46 2.96
CA ASP A 45 -9.54 0.64 2.10
C ASP A 45 -9.80 -0.85 2.36
N GLN A 46 -10.16 -1.58 1.30
CA GLN A 46 -10.51 -3.00 1.39
C GLN A 46 -9.33 -3.85 1.87
N LEU A 47 -8.08 -3.53 1.47
CA LEU A 47 -6.91 -4.27 1.92
C LEU A 47 -6.67 -4.07 3.42
N LYS A 48 -6.69 -2.82 3.91
CA LYS A 48 -6.57 -2.54 5.35
C LYS A 48 -7.62 -3.30 6.17
N LYS A 49 -8.86 -3.35 5.68
CA LYS A 49 -9.94 -4.13 6.32
C LYS A 49 -9.66 -5.63 6.28
N GLN A 50 -9.15 -6.16 5.18
CA GLN A 50 -8.83 -7.59 5.11
C GLN A 50 -7.60 -7.97 5.93
N MET A 51 -6.59 -7.10 6.03
CA MET A 51 -5.42 -7.31 6.86
C MET A 51 -5.78 -7.44 8.35
N SER A 52 -6.83 -6.76 8.82
CA SER A 52 -7.31 -6.88 10.20
C SER A 52 -8.20 -8.11 10.46
N LEU A 53 -8.80 -8.69 9.41
CA LEU A 53 -9.80 -9.76 9.54
C LEU A 53 -9.25 -11.15 9.18
N LEU A 54 -8.38 -11.24 8.17
CA LEU A 54 -8.00 -12.53 7.57
C LEU A 54 -6.68 -13.05 8.16
N PRO A 55 -6.64 -14.31 8.61
CA PRO A 55 -5.41 -14.93 9.13
C PRO A 55 -4.24 -14.91 8.13
N ALA A 56 -4.53 -14.88 6.82
CA ALA A 56 -3.54 -14.83 5.76
C ALA A 56 -2.62 -13.60 5.82
N PHE A 57 -3.08 -12.49 6.40
CA PHE A 57 -2.33 -11.24 6.51
C PHE A 57 -1.75 -10.99 7.90
N LYS A 58 -2.00 -11.88 8.88
CA LYS A 58 -1.72 -11.61 10.30
C LYS A 58 -0.26 -11.26 10.60
N THR A 59 0.67 -11.74 9.78
CA THR A 59 2.11 -11.48 9.93
C THR A 59 2.62 -10.34 9.05
N LEU A 60 1.82 -9.90 8.07
CA LEU A 60 2.21 -8.86 7.13
C LEU A 60 1.89 -7.48 7.69
N GLU A 61 2.82 -6.56 7.50
CA GLU A 61 2.75 -5.16 7.86
C GLU A 61 2.81 -4.30 6.60
N GLU A 62 2.30 -3.09 6.69
CA GLU A 62 2.38 -2.09 5.64
C GLU A 62 2.74 -0.75 6.25
N SER A 63 3.73 -0.07 5.69
CA SER A 63 4.12 1.26 6.15
C SER A 63 2.98 2.28 5.92
N PRO A 64 2.93 3.37 6.69
CA PRO A 64 1.89 4.38 6.53
C PRO A 64 1.83 4.92 5.10
N ILE A 65 0.63 4.89 4.51
CA ILE A 65 0.39 5.48 3.19
C ILE A 65 0.21 6.99 3.37
N THR A 66 1.12 7.76 2.80
CA THR A 66 1.13 9.23 2.85
C THR A 66 1.08 9.86 1.45
N PHE A 67 0.86 9.04 0.43
CA PHE A 67 0.80 9.43 -0.97
C PHE A 67 -0.61 9.24 -1.54
N GLN A 68 -0.90 9.97 -2.62
CA GLN A 68 -2.20 9.91 -3.30
C GLN A 68 -2.49 8.51 -3.87
N PRO A 69 -3.78 8.16 -4.08
CA PRO A 69 -4.15 6.92 -4.77
C PRO A 69 -3.38 6.68 -6.06
N THR A 70 -2.95 5.46 -6.31
CA THR A 70 -2.09 5.11 -7.44
C THR A 70 -2.86 4.82 -8.72
N TYR A 71 -4.18 4.61 -8.60
CA TYR A 71 -5.11 4.28 -9.67
C TYR A 71 -6.43 5.02 -9.42
N LYS A 72 -7.28 5.37 -10.39
CA LYS A 72 -7.09 5.30 -11.85
C LYS A 72 -6.78 6.69 -12.39
N LEU A 73 -5.65 6.82 -13.06
CA LEU A 73 -5.29 8.05 -13.77
C LEU A 73 -5.62 7.94 -15.26
N THR A 74 -5.76 9.11 -15.89
CA THR A 74 -5.64 9.22 -17.33
C THR A 74 -4.16 9.16 -17.69
N PRO A 75 -3.72 8.20 -18.54
CA PRO A 75 -2.34 8.12 -18.97
C PRO A 75 -1.86 9.45 -19.57
N MET A 76 -0.60 9.78 -19.32
CA MET A 76 0.11 10.97 -19.76
C MET A 76 -0.31 12.30 -19.10
N THR A 77 -1.33 12.34 -18.23
CA THR A 77 -1.87 13.62 -17.74
C THR A 77 -1.83 13.81 -16.22
N ASN A 78 -1.47 12.80 -15.42
CA ASN A 78 -1.55 12.85 -13.95
C ASN A 78 -2.95 13.20 -13.40
N VAL A 79 -3.99 13.19 -14.23
CA VAL A 79 -5.36 13.53 -13.85
C VAL A 79 -6.11 12.24 -13.50
N TYR A 80 -6.75 12.22 -12.34
CA TYR A 80 -7.64 11.11 -11.96
C TYR A 80 -8.85 11.04 -12.89
N ASP A 81 -9.26 9.82 -13.24
CA ASP A 81 -10.38 9.55 -14.16
C ASP A 81 -11.59 8.94 -13.42
N PRO A 82 -12.22 9.66 -12.47
CA PRO A 82 -13.36 9.12 -11.72
C PRO A 82 -14.65 9.08 -12.55
N ALA A 83 -14.72 9.86 -13.63
CA ALA A 83 -15.89 10.03 -14.49
C ALA A 83 -15.79 9.28 -15.83
N GLY A 84 -14.68 8.60 -16.11
CA GLY A 84 -14.51 7.81 -17.33
C GLY A 84 -15.49 6.63 -17.44
N ALA A 85 -15.43 5.91 -18.57
CA ALA A 85 -16.41 4.89 -18.94
C ALA A 85 -16.67 3.78 -17.89
N LYS A 86 -15.71 3.54 -16.97
CA LYS A 86 -15.83 2.54 -15.89
C LYS A 86 -16.07 3.15 -14.49
N LYS A 87 -16.26 4.48 -14.37
CA LYS A 87 -16.48 5.25 -13.14
C LYS A 87 -15.76 4.66 -11.92
N ARG A 88 -14.43 4.68 -11.95
CA ARG A 88 -13.62 4.05 -10.90
C ARG A 88 -13.17 5.11 -9.89
N ILE A 89 -13.55 4.90 -8.64
CA ILE A 89 -13.05 5.66 -7.50
C ILE A 89 -11.52 5.48 -7.41
N PRO A 90 -10.75 6.57 -7.24
CA PRO A 90 -9.32 6.48 -6.98
C PRO A 90 -9.01 5.57 -5.79
N ALA A 91 -8.03 4.67 -5.93
CA ALA A 91 -7.65 3.67 -4.94
C ALA A 91 -6.13 3.38 -4.94
N TRP A 92 -5.65 2.79 -3.85
CA TRP A 92 -4.30 2.25 -3.72
C TRP A 92 -4.31 0.77 -4.09
N CYS A 93 -4.27 0.50 -5.40
CA CYS A 93 -4.23 -0.86 -5.92
C CYS A 93 -2.83 -1.47 -5.82
N ASP A 94 -1.79 -0.63 -5.93
CA ASP A 94 -0.39 -1.03 -5.94
C ASP A 94 0.18 -0.93 -4.52
N ARG A 95 0.63 -2.04 -3.95
CA ARG A 95 0.95 -2.15 -2.51
C ARG A 95 2.25 -2.88 -2.26
N ILE A 96 2.94 -2.53 -1.18
CA ILE A 96 4.13 -3.23 -0.67
C ILE A 96 3.87 -3.58 0.79
N LEU A 97 3.71 -4.87 1.06
CA LEU A 97 3.61 -5.45 2.39
C LEU A 97 4.92 -6.15 2.74
N TYR A 98 5.22 -6.24 4.03
CA TYR A 98 6.43 -6.91 4.49
C TYR A 98 6.19 -7.66 5.80
N SER A 99 7.05 -8.62 6.12
CA SER A 99 7.15 -9.17 7.46
C SER A 99 8.60 -9.53 7.76
N ALA A 100 8.97 -9.44 9.04
CA ALA A 100 10.27 -9.87 9.53
C ALA A 100 10.08 -10.78 10.74
N LYS A 101 10.86 -11.86 10.82
CA LYS A 101 10.86 -12.78 11.97
C LYS A 101 11.27 -12.04 13.25
N ASN A 102 12.30 -11.20 13.16
CA ASN A 102 12.63 -10.20 14.18
C ASN A 102 12.27 -8.80 13.66
N LYS A 103 11.34 -8.12 14.32
CA LYS A 103 10.91 -6.77 13.91
C LYS A 103 12.02 -5.73 14.02
N LYS A 104 13.05 -5.97 14.84
CA LYS A 104 14.23 -5.08 14.92
C LYS A 104 15.11 -5.16 13.66
N HIS A 105 14.99 -6.22 12.86
CA HIS A 105 15.84 -6.44 11.69
C HIS A 105 15.31 -5.78 10.42
N LEU A 106 14.15 -5.12 10.46
CA LEU A 106 13.61 -4.44 9.29
C LEU A 106 13.04 -3.08 9.70
N SER A 107 13.57 -2.03 9.08
CA SER A 107 13.00 -0.70 9.14
C SER A 107 12.66 -0.22 7.73
N THR A 108 11.56 0.52 7.58
CA THR A 108 11.19 1.14 6.30
C THR A 108 11.62 2.60 6.33
N LEU A 109 12.54 2.97 5.44
CA LEU A 109 13.04 4.34 5.32
C LEU A 109 12.08 5.22 4.51
N PHE A 110 11.45 4.68 3.48
CA PHE A 110 10.36 5.36 2.75
C PHE A 110 9.38 4.38 2.13
N TYR A 111 8.15 4.85 1.90
CA TYR A 111 7.10 4.19 1.13
C TYR A 111 6.30 5.25 0.36
N THR A 112 6.42 5.27 -0.97
CA THR A 112 5.93 6.38 -1.80
C THR A 112 5.50 5.93 -3.20
N ALA A 113 4.74 6.78 -3.87
CA ALA A 113 4.39 6.64 -5.28
C ALA A 113 5.12 7.69 -6.13
N ALA A 114 5.67 7.27 -7.28
CA ALA A 114 6.40 8.14 -8.17
C ALA A 114 5.47 9.08 -8.95
N ALA A 115 5.92 10.30 -9.22
CA ALA A 115 5.23 11.28 -10.06
C ALA A 115 5.35 10.97 -11.57
N LEU A 116 5.31 9.69 -11.97
CA LEU A 116 5.38 9.24 -13.36
C LEU A 116 3.98 9.01 -13.93
N ALA A 117 3.72 9.47 -15.16
CA ALA A 117 2.37 9.50 -15.74
C ALA A 117 2.16 8.52 -16.91
N SER A 118 3.12 7.64 -17.21
CA SER A 118 3.08 6.81 -18.43
C SER A 118 1.98 5.74 -18.46
N SER A 119 1.35 5.47 -17.32
CA SER A 119 0.30 4.47 -17.13
C SER A 119 -0.90 5.09 -16.40
N ASP A 120 -2.04 4.39 -16.38
CA ASP A 120 -3.16 4.69 -15.48
C ASP A 120 -2.89 4.30 -14.02
N HIS A 121 -1.74 3.66 -13.76
CA HIS A 121 -1.16 3.39 -12.46
C HIS A 121 0.11 4.22 -12.19
N LYS A 122 0.34 4.56 -10.92
CA LYS A 122 1.60 5.12 -10.42
C LYS A 122 2.54 4.02 -9.93
N PRO A 123 3.84 4.03 -10.32
CA PRO A 123 4.82 3.14 -9.70
C PRO A 123 4.91 3.40 -8.19
N VAL A 124 4.90 2.33 -7.40
CA VAL A 124 5.06 2.37 -5.94
C VAL A 124 6.42 1.82 -5.56
N SER A 125 7.07 2.44 -4.59
CA SER A 125 8.40 2.08 -4.12
C SER A 125 8.48 2.15 -2.61
N ALA A 126 9.23 1.21 -2.02
CA ALA A 126 9.63 1.26 -0.63
C ALA A 126 11.13 0.94 -0.52
N LEU A 127 11.79 1.54 0.46
CA LEU A 127 13.16 1.19 0.83
C LEU A 127 13.16 0.63 2.24
N HIS A 128 13.62 -0.60 2.36
CA HIS A 128 13.79 -1.29 3.63
C HIS A 128 15.28 -1.39 3.95
N GLU A 129 15.66 -0.99 5.17
CA GLU A 129 16.94 -1.36 5.75
C GLU A 129 16.73 -2.69 6.47
N VAL A 130 17.51 -3.69 6.08
CA VAL A 130 17.42 -5.06 6.61
C VAL A 130 18.73 -5.43 7.26
N TRP A 131 18.67 -5.77 8.54
CA TRP A 131 19.81 -6.28 9.27
C TRP A 131 19.95 -7.79 9.08
N ILE A 132 21.17 -8.24 8.82
CA ILE A 132 21.51 -9.65 8.57
C ILE A 132 22.54 -10.07 9.61
N GLY A 133 22.18 -11.02 10.47
CA GLY A 133 23.04 -11.55 11.52
C GLY A 133 22.24 -12.30 12.59
N ASP A 134 22.95 -12.93 13.52
CA ASP A 134 22.41 -13.43 14.79
C ASP A 134 22.49 -12.29 15.81
N GLU A 135 21.42 -12.00 16.57
CA GLU A 135 21.38 -10.88 17.53
C GLU A 135 22.69 -10.76 18.32
N GLU A 136 23.28 -9.56 18.41
CA GLU A 136 24.24 -9.30 19.49
C GLU A 136 23.51 -9.54 20.81
N GLU A 137 24.02 -10.46 21.62
CA GLU A 137 23.64 -10.53 23.04
C GLU A 137 23.78 -9.12 23.60
N ASP A 138 22.70 -8.57 24.16
CA ASP A 138 22.74 -7.28 24.86
C ASP A 138 23.87 -7.35 25.92
N VAL A 139 25.03 -6.74 25.64
CA VAL A 139 26.17 -6.61 26.58
C VAL A 139 25.98 -5.39 27.47
#